data_AF-A0A7C5V1Y4-F1
#
_entry.id   AF-A0A7C5V1Y4-F1
#
_cell.length_a   1.000
_cell.length_b   1.000
_cell.length_c   1.000
_cell.angle_alpha   90.00
_cell.angle_beta   90.00
_cell.angle_gamma   90.00
#
_symmetry.space_group_name_H-M   'P 1'
#
loop_
_entity.id
_entity.type
_entity.pdbx_description
1 polymer ?
#
loop_
_entity_poly.entity_id
_entity_poly.type
_entity_poly.pdbx_seq_one_letter_code
_entity_poly.pdbx_strand_id
1 'polypeptide(L)'
;MKMLFIFLDGVGKGEKNEHNPFFYYHPKAYDIFLKEGNVLFLDATLSVEGLPQSATGQVTIYSGINAAKEVGFHINGQITPSLKQIIERQNIFTTLLHHGFKVDFANVYRNEYLQKLLNDKNFKMSVTSYMTLISGIKFKTVEDLLRGEGVYFDITNHVLIESGYDVPVFSPEKAAENLLNVLHKNDFVLFEHFKTDIVGHSCDMEKALELIKLLDEFILCLIENFPEDACLVVTSDHGNIEDLSTKTHTKNKVPFLVYGNKKEIFKLESIDQIYKIILKYFEKEVQRDDKER
;
A
#
# COMPACT_ATOMS: atom_id res chain seq x y z
N MET A 1 -10.50 6.84 -15.50
CA MET A 1 -9.73 7.42 -14.38
C MET A 1 -9.51 6.35 -13.35
N LYS A 2 -8.24 5.97 -13.13
CA LYS A 2 -7.88 4.80 -12.33
C LYS A 2 -6.77 5.15 -11.34
N MET A 3 -6.70 4.46 -10.21
CA MET A 3 -5.59 4.58 -9.27
C MET A 3 -5.09 3.21 -8.86
N LEU A 4 -3.78 3.01 -9.02
CA LEU A 4 -3.05 1.92 -8.38
C LEU A 4 -2.35 2.47 -7.15
N PHE A 5 -2.77 2.01 -5.97
CA PHE A 5 -2.21 2.39 -4.69
C PHE A 5 -1.36 1.24 -4.15
N ILE A 6 -0.05 1.43 -4.10
CA ILE A 6 0.91 0.49 -3.53
C ILE A 6 1.27 0.97 -2.13
N PHE A 7 0.95 0.14 -1.15
CA PHE A 7 1.31 0.35 0.24
C PHE A 7 2.52 -0.51 0.61
N LEU A 8 3.60 0.12 1.07
CA LEU A 8 4.78 -0.54 1.60
C LEU A 8 4.81 -0.34 3.11
N ASP A 9 4.83 -1.42 3.90
CA ASP A 9 4.85 -1.34 5.37
C ASP A 9 6.26 -0.97 5.85
N GLY A 10 6.42 0.07 6.67
CA GLY A 10 7.72 0.42 7.27
C GLY A 10 8.79 0.97 6.32
N VAL A 11 8.44 1.89 5.41
CA VAL A 11 9.41 2.66 4.60
C VAL A 11 9.40 4.15 4.97
N GLY A 12 10.55 4.69 5.40
CA GLY A 12 10.73 6.11 5.70
C GLY A 12 11.77 6.81 4.81
N LYS A 13 11.89 8.12 4.98
CA LYS A 13 12.95 8.95 4.41
C LYS A 13 14.14 9.00 5.37
N GLY A 14 15.09 8.10 5.17
CA GLY A 14 16.31 8.07 5.96
C GLY A 14 17.35 9.08 5.49
N GLU A 15 18.43 9.22 6.26
CA GLU A 15 19.59 10.01 5.90
C GLU A 15 20.57 9.20 5.03
N LYS A 16 21.47 9.89 4.33
CA LYS A 16 22.55 9.26 3.56
C LYS A 16 23.65 8.79 4.51
N ASN A 17 23.57 7.54 4.94
CA ASN A 17 24.52 6.91 5.84
C ASN A 17 24.66 5.40 5.54
N GLU A 18 25.52 4.73 6.30
CA GLU A 18 25.85 3.30 6.13
C GLU A 18 24.77 2.31 6.58
N HIS A 19 23.70 2.78 7.20
CA HIS A 19 22.58 1.96 7.64
C HIS A 19 21.37 2.05 6.72
N ASN A 20 21.41 2.94 5.72
CA ASN A 20 20.30 3.17 4.83
C ASN A 20 20.49 2.45 3.48
N PRO A 21 19.77 1.33 3.25
CA PRO A 21 19.96 0.50 2.06
C PRO A 21 19.55 1.21 0.75
N PHE A 22 18.66 2.20 0.80
CA PHE A 22 18.27 2.97 -0.40
C PHE A 22 19.42 3.79 -0.98
N PHE A 23 20.35 4.27 -0.14
CA PHE A 23 21.53 5.02 -0.60
C PHE A 23 22.69 4.13 -1.06
N TYR A 24 22.63 2.83 -0.81
CA TYR A 24 23.56 1.86 -1.40
C TYR A 24 23.06 1.37 -2.75
N TYR A 25 21.76 1.06 -2.85
CA TYR A 25 21.18 0.49 -4.06
C TYR A 25 20.88 1.52 -5.15
N HIS A 26 20.39 2.71 -4.78
CA HIS A 26 19.91 3.76 -5.70
C HIS A 26 18.79 3.28 -6.66
N PRO A 27 17.53 3.19 -6.18
CA PRO A 27 16.41 2.71 -6.99
C PRO A 27 16.18 3.59 -8.24
N LYS A 28 16.19 2.99 -9.42
CA LYS A 28 15.97 3.72 -10.69
C LYS A 28 14.54 4.19 -10.84
N ALA A 29 13.57 3.45 -10.30
CA ALA A 29 12.18 3.89 -10.25
C ALA A 29 12.04 5.22 -9.50
N TYR A 30 12.84 5.43 -8.45
CA TYR A 30 12.83 6.68 -7.69
C TYR A 30 13.29 7.87 -8.53
N ASP A 31 14.30 7.69 -9.40
CA ASP A 31 14.73 8.73 -10.33
C ASP A 31 13.62 9.14 -11.31
N ILE A 32 12.80 8.17 -11.75
CA ILE A 32 11.63 8.47 -12.60
C ILE A 32 10.60 9.29 -11.82
N PHE A 33 10.29 8.93 -10.57
CA PHE A 33 9.39 9.74 -9.74
C PHE A 33 9.91 11.17 -9.53
N LEU A 34 11.21 11.33 -9.32
CA LEU A 34 11.83 12.67 -9.15
C LEU A 34 11.72 13.52 -10.41
N LYS A 35 11.88 12.91 -11.59
CA LYS A 35 11.92 13.63 -12.88
C LYS A 35 10.52 13.85 -13.47
N GLU A 36 9.66 12.85 -13.37
CA GLU A 36 8.40 12.75 -14.12
C GLU A 36 7.18 12.53 -13.22
N GLY A 37 7.39 12.33 -11.92
CA GLY A 37 6.36 12.17 -10.91
C GLY A 37 6.17 13.39 -10.01
N ASN A 38 5.59 13.16 -8.84
CA ASN A 38 5.49 14.10 -7.73
C ASN A 38 5.92 13.36 -6.46
N VAL A 39 6.94 13.87 -5.79
CA VAL A 39 7.58 13.23 -4.63
C VAL A 39 7.34 14.07 -3.40
N LEU A 40 6.59 13.52 -2.46
CA LEU A 40 6.31 14.14 -1.17
C LEU A 40 6.85 13.26 -0.04
N PHE A 41 7.02 13.87 1.13
CA PHE A 41 7.37 13.18 2.35
C PHE A 41 6.41 13.60 3.46
N LEU A 42 5.66 12.65 3.98
CA LEU A 42 4.53 12.87 4.88
C LEU A 42 4.92 12.60 6.33
N ASP A 43 4.41 13.41 7.24
CA ASP A 43 4.47 13.13 8.67
C ASP A 43 3.63 11.89 9.00
N ALA A 44 4.28 10.91 9.60
CA ALA A 44 3.68 9.69 10.12
C ALA A 44 3.48 9.73 11.64
N THR A 45 4.03 10.74 12.33
CA THR A 45 3.92 10.88 13.79
C THR A 45 2.52 11.24 14.23
N LEU A 46 1.72 11.82 13.31
CA LEU A 46 0.34 12.22 13.55
C LEU A 46 0.18 13.21 14.72
N SER A 47 1.28 13.89 15.09
CA SER A 47 1.37 14.72 16.29
C SER A 47 0.96 13.99 17.58
N VAL A 48 1.22 12.67 17.66
CA VAL A 48 0.96 11.83 18.83
C VAL A 48 2.30 11.29 19.35
N GLU A 49 2.47 11.29 20.67
CA GLU A 49 3.68 10.79 21.32
C GLU A 49 3.90 9.29 21.01
N GLY A 50 5.18 8.90 20.90
CA GLY A 50 5.60 7.55 20.57
C GLY A 50 6.19 7.44 19.17
N LEU A 51 6.45 6.21 18.75
CA LEU A 51 6.86 5.89 17.38
C LEU A 51 5.60 5.60 16.55
N PRO A 52 5.51 6.07 15.30
CA PRO A 52 4.48 5.62 14.35
C PRO A 52 4.42 4.09 14.27
N GLN A 53 3.21 3.52 14.13
CA GLN A 53 2.98 2.07 14.11
C GLN A 53 1.92 1.67 13.06
N SER A 54 2.02 0.43 12.56
CA SER A 54 1.27 -0.01 11.38
C SER A 54 -0.26 0.05 11.54
N ALA A 55 -0.82 -0.42 12.66
CA ALA A 55 -2.28 -0.50 12.79
C ALA A 55 -2.93 0.89 12.80
N THR A 56 -2.39 1.84 13.58
CA THR A 56 -2.88 3.22 13.58
C THR A 56 -2.53 3.98 12.31
N GLY A 57 -1.37 3.72 11.72
CA GLY A 57 -0.91 4.33 10.48
C GLY A 57 -1.83 3.97 9.31
N GLN A 58 -1.99 2.68 9.03
CA GLN A 58 -2.91 2.18 8.01
C GLN A 58 -4.35 2.66 8.20
N VAL A 59 -4.91 2.58 9.41
CA VAL A 59 -6.27 3.09 9.66
C VAL A 59 -6.37 4.57 9.33
N THR A 60 -5.35 5.35 9.67
CA THR A 60 -5.32 6.78 9.36
C THR A 60 -5.29 7.05 7.87
N ILE A 61 -4.46 6.34 7.11
CA ILE A 61 -4.40 6.44 5.64
C ILE A 61 -5.75 6.11 5.01
N TYR A 62 -6.35 4.99 5.40
CA TYR A 62 -7.53 4.47 4.74
C TYR A 62 -8.84 5.10 5.18
N SER A 63 -8.89 5.75 6.35
CA SER A 63 -10.09 6.44 6.84
C SER A 63 -10.01 7.96 6.76
N GLY A 64 -8.81 8.55 6.70
CA GLY A 64 -8.62 10.00 6.84
C GLY A 64 -8.87 10.53 8.25
N ILE A 65 -9.03 9.65 9.24
CA ILE A 65 -9.19 9.95 10.65
C ILE A 65 -7.85 9.64 11.32
N ASN A 66 -7.29 10.60 12.07
CA ASN A 66 -6.07 10.37 12.83
C ASN A 66 -6.33 9.35 13.96
N ALA A 67 -6.06 8.07 13.67
CA ALA A 67 -6.45 6.96 14.53
C ALA A 67 -5.63 6.94 15.83
N ALA A 68 -4.34 7.27 15.75
CA ALA A 68 -3.48 7.38 16.93
C ALA A 68 -4.01 8.43 17.92
N LYS A 69 -4.50 9.56 17.40
CA LYS A 69 -5.11 10.61 18.23
C LYS A 69 -6.46 10.17 18.81
N GLU A 70 -7.29 9.50 18.01
CA GLU A 70 -8.60 9.01 18.44
C GLU A 70 -8.51 7.97 19.57
N VAL A 71 -7.52 7.06 19.50
CA VAL A 71 -7.30 6.02 20.52
C VAL A 71 -6.30 6.44 21.61
N GLY A 72 -5.63 7.57 21.43
CA GLY A 72 -4.72 8.21 22.39
C GLY A 72 -3.24 7.80 22.31
N PHE A 73 -2.88 6.83 21.47
CA PHE A 73 -1.49 6.35 21.28
C PHE A 73 -1.36 5.57 19.97
N HIS A 74 -0.12 5.32 19.53
CA HIS A 74 0.17 4.48 18.35
C HIS A 74 0.01 2.99 18.67
N ILE A 75 -0.61 2.22 17.76
CA ILE A 75 -0.86 0.78 17.93
C ILE A 75 -0.17 0.01 16.80
N ASN A 76 0.62 -1.01 17.15
CA ASN A 76 1.30 -1.91 16.22
C ASN A 76 0.43 -3.11 15.83
N GLY A 77 0.66 -3.64 14.63
CA GLY A 77 0.30 -4.98 14.23
C GLY A 77 -1.13 -5.08 13.71
N GLN A 78 -1.92 -5.96 14.33
CA GLN A 78 -3.26 -6.27 13.85
C GLN A 78 -4.30 -5.27 14.34
N ILE A 79 -5.42 -5.18 13.61
CA ILE A 79 -6.49 -4.22 13.91
C ILE A 79 -7.19 -4.56 15.24
N THR A 80 -7.26 -3.59 16.15
CA THR A 80 -7.90 -3.72 17.46
C THR A 80 -9.39 -3.35 17.40
N PRO A 81 -10.21 -3.71 18.42
CA PRO A 81 -11.63 -3.34 18.43
C PRO A 81 -11.91 -1.84 18.31
N SER A 82 -11.08 -0.97 18.91
CA SER A 82 -11.22 0.48 18.78
C SER A 82 -10.94 0.96 17.36
N LEU A 83 -9.92 0.40 16.71
CA LEU A 83 -9.57 0.72 15.32
C LEU A 83 -10.61 0.19 14.32
N LYS A 84 -11.22 -0.97 14.59
CA LYS A 84 -12.34 -1.51 13.79
C LYS A 84 -13.51 -0.53 13.72
N GLN A 85 -13.87 0.11 14.84
CA GLN A 85 -14.95 1.10 14.89
C GLN A 85 -14.68 2.32 13.98
N ILE A 86 -13.42 2.71 13.79
CA ILE A 86 -13.05 3.81 12.88
C ILE A 86 -13.25 3.37 11.43
N ILE A 87 -12.69 2.21 11.06
CA ILE A 87 -12.77 1.65 9.70
C ILE A 87 -14.22 1.31 9.29
N GLU A 88 -15.04 0.83 10.22
CA GLU A 88 -16.47 0.58 9.99
C GLU A 88 -17.28 1.85 9.74
N ARG A 89 -16.91 2.96 10.38
CA ARG A 89 -17.55 4.27 10.13
C ARG A 89 -17.15 4.84 8.78
N GLN A 90 -15.87 4.73 8.42
CA GLN A 90 -15.34 5.30 7.19
C GLN A 90 -14.06 4.60 6.76
N ASN A 91 -14.02 4.15 5.51
CA ASN A 91 -12.82 3.65 4.87
C ASN A 91 -12.88 3.88 3.36
N ILE A 92 -11.71 3.91 2.71
CA ILE A 92 -11.58 4.30 1.31
C ILE A 92 -12.31 3.34 0.35
N PHE A 93 -12.33 2.04 0.66
CA PHE A 93 -13.02 1.05 -0.16
C PHE A 93 -14.53 1.28 -0.18
N THR A 94 -15.16 1.28 1.00
CA THR A 94 -16.61 1.52 1.12
C THR A 94 -16.99 2.88 0.55
N THR A 95 -16.20 3.93 0.81
CA THR A 95 -16.49 5.26 0.28
C THR A 95 -16.44 5.27 -1.25
N LEU A 96 -15.41 4.73 -1.89
CA LEU A 96 -15.34 4.72 -3.36
C LEU A 96 -16.43 3.85 -3.99
N LEU A 97 -16.74 2.69 -3.39
CA LEU A 97 -17.86 1.83 -3.81
C LEU A 97 -19.20 2.57 -3.75
N HIS A 98 -19.47 3.33 -2.69
CA HIS A 98 -20.69 4.16 -2.58
C HIS A 98 -20.77 5.28 -3.62
N HIS A 99 -19.63 5.75 -4.13
CA HIS A 99 -19.58 6.71 -5.24
C HIS A 99 -19.63 6.05 -6.63
N GLY A 100 -19.87 4.73 -6.69
CA GLY A 100 -20.06 3.99 -7.94
C GLY A 100 -18.76 3.54 -8.62
N PHE A 101 -17.60 3.67 -7.96
CA PHE A 101 -16.32 3.20 -8.48
C PHE A 101 -16.12 1.70 -8.22
N LYS A 102 -15.39 1.04 -9.11
CA LYS A 102 -14.94 -0.35 -8.93
C LYS A 102 -13.67 -0.39 -8.10
N VAL A 103 -13.67 -1.16 -7.03
CA VAL A 103 -12.57 -1.23 -6.07
C VAL A 103 -12.13 -2.67 -5.89
N ASP A 104 -10.83 -2.91 -5.82
CA ASP A 104 -10.28 -4.25 -5.58
C ASP A 104 -9.04 -4.20 -4.65
N PHE A 105 -8.82 -5.30 -3.94
CA PHE A 105 -7.61 -5.54 -3.16
C PHE A 105 -6.82 -6.67 -3.83
N ALA A 106 -5.66 -6.33 -4.40
CA ALA A 106 -4.94 -7.21 -5.31
C ALA A 106 -4.23 -8.38 -4.62
N ASN A 107 -4.03 -8.31 -3.30
CA ASN A 107 -3.30 -9.32 -2.56
C ASN A 107 -4.02 -10.67 -2.55
N VAL A 108 -3.26 -11.70 -2.88
CA VAL A 108 -3.68 -13.10 -2.85
C VAL A 108 -3.46 -13.69 -1.46
N TYR A 109 -4.38 -14.54 -1.04
CA TYR A 109 -4.33 -15.29 0.21
C TYR A 109 -4.20 -16.79 -0.05
N ARG A 110 -3.47 -17.46 0.85
CA ARG A 110 -3.49 -18.93 0.93
C ARG A 110 -4.85 -19.40 1.41
N ASN A 111 -5.35 -20.50 0.86
CA ASN A 111 -6.68 -21.03 1.15
C ASN A 111 -6.85 -21.32 2.64
N GLU A 112 -5.88 -21.97 3.29
CA GLU A 112 -5.93 -22.29 4.71
C GLU A 112 -5.89 -21.05 5.61
N TYR A 113 -5.18 -20.00 5.19
CA TYR A 113 -5.13 -18.73 5.92
C TYR A 113 -6.46 -17.99 5.81
N LEU A 114 -7.01 -17.91 4.59
CA LEU A 114 -8.30 -17.26 4.34
C LEU A 114 -9.44 -17.97 5.08
N GLN A 115 -9.44 -19.31 5.12
CA GLN A 115 -10.43 -20.06 5.90
C GLN A 115 -10.34 -19.76 7.40
N LYS A 116 -9.13 -19.64 7.97
CA LYS A 116 -8.98 -19.22 9.37
C LYS A 116 -9.49 -17.80 9.57
N LEU A 117 -9.10 -16.88 8.69
CA LEU A 117 -9.49 -15.49 8.73
C LEU A 117 -11.00 -15.31 8.75
N LEU A 118 -11.73 -16.06 7.91
CA LEU A 118 -13.19 -15.91 7.78
C LEU A 118 -13.99 -16.65 8.86
N ASN A 119 -13.47 -17.76 9.39
CA ASN A 119 -14.24 -18.64 10.28
C ASN A 119 -13.88 -18.53 11.77
N ASP A 120 -12.67 -18.05 12.11
CA ASP A 120 -12.26 -17.85 13.50
C ASP A 120 -12.57 -16.42 13.97
N LYS A 121 -13.52 -16.30 14.90
CA LYS A 121 -13.93 -15.02 15.50
C LYS A 121 -12.81 -14.31 16.27
N ASN A 122 -11.79 -15.05 16.71
CA ASN A 122 -10.64 -14.52 17.42
C ASN A 122 -9.45 -14.21 16.49
N PHE A 123 -9.61 -14.42 15.19
CA PHE A 123 -8.54 -14.17 14.23
C PHE A 123 -8.16 -12.69 14.21
N LYS A 124 -6.87 -12.42 14.40
CA LYS A 124 -6.34 -11.06 14.36
C LYS A 124 -6.01 -10.70 12.91
N MET A 125 -6.86 -9.87 12.30
CA MET A 125 -6.70 -9.43 10.92
C MET A 125 -5.75 -8.24 10.79
N SER A 126 -5.09 -8.08 9.63
CA SER A 126 -4.54 -6.79 9.24
C SER A 126 -5.67 -5.78 9.00
N VAL A 127 -5.32 -4.50 8.95
CA VAL A 127 -6.29 -3.43 8.64
C VAL A 127 -6.85 -3.61 7.24
N THR A 128 -6.01 -3.90 6.25
CA THR A 128 -6.40 -4.17 4.85
C THR A 128 -7.32 -5.38 4.71
N SER A 129 -7.04 -6.49 5.41
CA SER A 129 -7.93 -7.66 5.41
C SER A 129 -9.29 -7.33 6.00
N TYR A 130 -9.31 -6.61 7.14
CA TYR A 130 -10.57 -6.25 7.78
C TYR A 130 -11.39 -5.29 6.91
N MET A 131 -10.73 -4.29 6.32
CA MET A 131 -11.35 -3.35 5.37
C MET A 131 -11.92 -4.09 4.15
N THR A 132 -11.17 -5.03 3.57
CA THR A 132 -11.63 -5.88 2.45
C THR A 132 -12.90 -6.63 2.82
N LEU A 133 -12.92 -7.26 4.00
CA LEU A 133 -14.06 -8.02 4.51
C LEU A 133 -15.32 -7.15 4.66
N ILE A 134 -15.21 -6.03 5.38
CA ILE A 134 -16.39 -5.19 5.69
C ILE A 134 -16.90 -4.41 4.48
N SER A 135 -16.05 -4.15 3.49
CA SER A 135 -16.45 -3.52 2.23
C SER A 135 -17.05 -4.52 1.23
N GLY A 136 -17.15 -5.80 1.58
CA GLY A 136 -17.71 -6.85 0.73
C GLY A 136 -16.87 -7.15 -0.51
N ILE A 137 -15.59 -6.80 -0.51
CA ILE A 137 -14.67 -7.11 -1.60
C ILE A 137 -14.27 -8.58 -1.51
N LYS A 138 -14.27 -9.27 -2.65
CA LYS A 138 -13.88 -10.67 -2.73
C LYS A 138 -12.38 -10.81 -2.43
N PHE A 139 -12.04 -11.63 -1.42
CA PHE A 139 -10.66 -12.07 -1.21
C PHE A 139 -10.17 -12.93 -2.38
N LYS A 140 -8.96 -12.64 -2.84
CA LYS A 140 -8.31 -13.38 -3.93
C LYS A 140 -7.57 -14.60 -3.39
N THR A 141 -7.68 -15.71 -4.10
CA THR A 141 -7.00 -16.96 -3.76
C THR A 141 -5.87 -17.26 -4.75
N VAL A 142 -5.14 -18.35 -4.51
CA VAL A 142 -4.09 -18.81 -5.42
C VAL A 142 -4.64 -19.15 -6.80
N GLU A 143 -5.91 -19.54 -6.90
CA GLU A 143 -6.57 -19.74 -8.19
C GLU A 143 -6.78 -18.41 -8.95
N ASP A 144 -7.04 -17.30 -8.25
CA ASP A 144 -7.10 -15.96 -8.86
C ASP A 144 -5.69 -15.51 -9.31
N LEU A 145 -4.64 -15.78 -8.53
CA LEU A 145 -3.23 -15.53 -8.90
C LEU A 145 -2.86 -16.21 -10.23
N LEU A 146 -3.19 -17.50 -10.37
CA LEU A 146 -2.90 -18.29 -11.57
C LEU A 146 -3.67 -17.82 -12.81
N ARG A 147 -4.80 -17.12 -12.62
CA ARG A 147 -5.54 -16.45 -13.71
C ARG A 147 -5.01 -15.05 -14.04
N GLY A 148 -3.98 -14.58 -13.35
CA GLY A 148 -3.46 -13.22 -13.52
C GLY A 148 -4.33 -12.14 -12.88
N GLU A 149 -5.14 -12.50 -11.88
CA GLU A 149 -6.14 -11.63 -11.27
C GLU A 149 -5.77 -11.20 -9.84
N GLY A 150 -4.50 -11.35 -9.47
CA GLY A 150 -3.94 -10.96 -8.18
C GLY A 150 -2.43 -11.14 -8.12
N VAL A 151 -1.83 -10.66 -7.05
CA VAL A 151 -0.39 -10.75 -6.78
C VAL A 151 -0.20 -11.18 -5.32
N TYR A 152 0.73 -12.10 -5.07
CA TYR A 152 1.07 -12.46 -3.69
C TYR A 152 1.95 -11.38 -3.05
N PHE A 153 1.89 -11.23 -1.72
CA PHE A 153 2.55 -10.11 -1.05
C PHE A 153 4.06 -10.05 -1.31
N ASP A 154 4.72 -11.18 -1.56
CA ASP A 154 6.16 -11.26 -1.82
C ASP A 154 6.56 -11.06 -3.29
N ILE A 155 5.59 -10.72 -4.16
CA ILE A 155 5.70 -10.45 -5.61
C ILE A 155 6.07 -11.69 -6.45
N THR A 156 6.87 -12.59 -5.89
CA THR A 156 7.59 -13.65 -6.61
C THR A 156 7.03 -15.05 -6.38
N ASN A 157 6.08 -15.22 -5.45
CA ASN A 157 5.50 -16.49 -5.02
C ASN A 157 6.45 -17.44 -4.27
N HIS A 158 7.67 -17.02 -3.90
CA HIS A 158 8.59 -17.89 -3.16
C HIS A 158 7.97 -18.38 -1.84
N VAL A 159 7.28 -17.50 -1.11
CA VAL A 159 6.62 -17.86 0.15
C VAL A 159 5.47 -18.85 -0.07
N LEU A 160 4.76 -18.78 -1.21
CA LEU A 160 3.73 -19.77 -1.55
C LEU A 160 4.35 -21.14 -1.82
N ILE A 161 5.43 -21.18 -2.60
CA ILE A 161 6.14 -22.41 -2.97
C ILE A 161 6.73 -23.07 -1.71
N GLU A 162 7.37 -22.31 -0.84
CA GLU A 162 7.86 -22.79 0.46
C GLU A 162 6.74 -23.32 1.36
N SER A 163 5.53 -22.76 1.21
CA SER A 163 4.33 -23.24 1.90
C SER A 163 3.67 -24.46 1.25
N GLY A 164 4.27 -25.02 0.18
CA GLY A 164 3.81 -26.25 -0.48
C GLY A 164 2.81 -26.05 -1.62
N TYR A 165 2.63 -24.83 -2.12
CA TYR A 165 1.78 -24.58 -3.29
C TYR A 165 2.53 -24.86 -4.60
N ASP A 166 1.85 -25.53 -5.54
CA ASP A 166 2.34 -25.72 -6.90
C ASP A 166 1.99 -24.49 -7.75
N VAL A 167 2.85 -23.49 -7.69
CA VAL A 167 2.76 -22.23 -8.45
C VAL A 167 4.11 -21.88 -9.05
N PRO A 168 4.15 -21.24 -10.23
CA PRO A 168 5.41 -20.79 -10.80
C PRO A 168 6.03 -19.65 -9.96
N VAL A 169 7.36 -19.60 -9.93
CA VAL A 169 8.09 -18.40 -9.49
C VAL A 169 7.77 -17.28 -10.48
N PHE A 170 7.39 -16.12 -9.96
CA PHE A 170 7.15 -14.92 -10.77
C PHE A 170 8.37 -14.03 -10.82
N SER A 171 8.63 -13.46 -12.00
CA SER A 171 9.47 -12.28 -12.15
C SER A 171 8.71 -11.02 -11.70
N PRO A 172 9.42 -9.92 -11.39
CA PRO A 172 8.80 -8.63 -11.15
C PRO A 172 7.89 -8.19 -12.31
N GLU A 173 8.32 -8.42 -13.55
CA GLU A 173 7.53 -8.14 -14.76
C GLU A 173 6.20 -8.91 -14.77
N LYS A 174 6.21 -10.21 -14.46
CA LYS A 174 4.98 -11.02 -14.45
C LYS A 174 4.02 -10.57 -13.35
N ALA A 175 4.54 -10.25 -12.18
CA ALA A 175 3.73 -9.71 -11.09
C ALA A 175 3.14 -8.35 -11.45
N ALA A 176 3.92 -7.48 -12.12
CA ALA A 176 3.47 -6.17 -12.58
C ALA A 176 2.35 -6.30 -13.63
N GLU A 177 2.51 -7.20 -14.60
CA GLU A 177 1.48 -7.55 -15.59
C GLU A 177 0.17 -7.97 -14.89
N ASN A 178 0.25 -8.86 -13.90
CA ASN A 178 -0.92 -9.29 -13.13
C ASN A 178 -1.58 -8.13 -12.37
N LEU A 179 -0.78 -7.25 -11.74
CA LEU A 179 -1.33 -6.09 -11.02
C LEU A 179 -2.02 -5.10 -11.97
N LEU A 180 -1.45 -4.87 -13.15
CA LEU A 180 -2.06 -4.05 -14.20
C LEU A 180 -3.35 -4.70 -14.74
N ASN A 181 -3.41 -6.02 -14.90
CA ASN A 181 -4.64 -6.72 -15.26
C ASN A 181 -5.78 -6.48 -14.26
N VAL A 182 -5.46 -6.42 -12.96
CA VAL A 182 -6.42 -6.04 -11.92
C VAL A 182 -6.82 -4.57 -12.06
N LEU A 183 -5.88 -3.66 -12.29
CA LEU A 183 -6.14 -2.24 -12.52
C LEU A 183 -7.01 -1.98 -13.76
N HIS A 184 -6.84 -2.74 -14.85
CA HIS A 184 -7.67 -2.58 -16.04
C HIS A 184 -9.16 -2.84 -15.77
N LYS A 185 -9.48 -3.75 -14.83
CA LYS A 185 -10.85 -4.11 -14.46
C LYS A 185 -11.49 -3.19 -13.41
N ASN A 186 -10.70 -2.37 -12.71
CA ASN A 186 -11.12 -1.59 -11.55
C ASN A 186 -10.74 -0.11 -11.65
N ASP A 187 -11.35 0.75 -10.85
CA ASP A 187 -11.03 2.18 -10.79
C ASP A 187 -10.04 2.47 -9.66
N PHE A 188 -10.09 1.72 -8.55
CA PHE A 188 -9.10 1.78 -7.47
C PHE A 188 -8.61 0.37 -7.14
N VAL A 189 -7.29 0.19 -7.13
CA VAL A 189 -6.66 -1.07 -6.72
C VAL A 189 -5.65 -0.77 -5.62
N LEU A 190 -5.79 -1.45 -4.49
CA LEU A 190 -4.80 -1.47 -3.43
C LEU A 190 -3.96 -2.74 -3.51
N PHE A 191 -2.63 -2.60 -3.46
CA PHE A 191 -1.69 -3.70 -3.25
C PHE A 191 -0.80 -3.38 -2.04
N GLU A 192 -0.72 -4.31 -1.11
CA GLU A 192 0.07 -4.20 0.12
C GLU A 192 1.30 -5.11 0.07
N HIS A 193 2.45 -4.55 0.42
CA HIS A 193 3.71 -5.27 0.54
C HIS A 193 4.32 -5.00 1.91
N PHE A 194 4.19 -5.95 2.83
CA PHE A 194 4.63 -5.80 4.22
C PHE A 194 6.01 -6.39 4.52
N LYS A 195 6.70 -6.97 3.52
CA LYS A 195 8.02 -7.60 3.73
C LYS A 195 9.10 -6.56 4.05
N THR A 196 8.90 -5.30 3.66
CA THR A 196 9.80 -4.18 3.98
C THR A 196 9.94 -3.99 5.49
N ASP A 197 8.84 -4.06 6.24
CA ASP A 197 8.86 -3.94 7.70
C ASP A 197 9.56 -5.13 8.37
N ILE A 198 9.26 -6.35 7.90
CA ILE A 198 9.91 -7.59 8.37
C ILE A 198 11.44 -7.51 8.19
N VAL A 199 11.89 -7.05 7.02
CA VAL A 199 13.32 -6.91 6.74
C VAL A 199 13.94 -5.76 7.53
N GLY A 200 13.24 -4.63 7.69
CA GLY A 200 13.69 -3.53 8.55
C GLY A 200 13.97 -4.00 9.98
N HIS A 201 13.03 -4.73 10.59
CA HIS A 201 13.20 -5.32 11.92
C HIS A 201 14.37 -6.31 12.06
N SER A 202 14.77 -6.94 10.95
CA SER A 202 15.91 -7.86 10.94
C SER A 202 17.27 -7.15 10.96
N CYS A 203 17.31 -5.85 10.62
CA CYS A 203 18.54 -5.06 10.44
C CYS A 203 19.54 -5.70 9.45
N ASP A 204 19.05 -6.48 8.50
CA ASP A 204 19.87 -7.27 7.58
C ASP A 204 20.04 -6.51 6.25
N MET A 205 21.22 -5.91 6.05
CA MET A 205 21.52 -5.10 4.88
C MET A 205 21.42 -5.89 3.57
N GLU A 206 21.88 -7.15 3.55
CA GLU A 206 21.85 -7.97 2.34
C GLU A 206 20.41 -8.25 1.92
N LYS A 207 19.55 -8.67 2.86
CA LYS A 207 18.12 -8.86 2.60
C LYS A 207 17.42 -7.57 2.21
N ALA A 208 17.81 -6.43 2.80
CA ALA A 208 17.23 -5.14 2.44
C ALA A 208 17.58 -4.75 1.01
N LEU A 209 18.83 -4.93 0.58
CA LEU A 209 19.25 -4.65 -0.79
C LEU A 209 18.55 -5.56 -1.81
N GLU A 210 18.43 -6.86 -1.52
CA GLU A 210 17.68 -7.80 -2.37
C GLU A 210 16.21 -7.40 -2.50
N LEU A 211 15.57 -7.02 -1.39
CA LEU A 211 14.16 -6.62 -1.39
C LEU A 211 13.94 -5.30 -2.12
N ILE A 212 14.81 -4.31 -1.92
CA ILE A 212 14.71 -3.01 -2.60
C ILE A 212 14.95 -3.18 -4.10
N LYS A 213 15.90 -4.04 -4.51
CA LYS A 213 16.09 -4.40 -5.91
C LYS A 213 14.82 -4.99 -6.52
N LEU A 214 14.19 -5.95 -5.84
CA LEU A 214 12.94 -6.55 -6.28
C LEU A 214 11.83 -5.51 -6.46
N LEU A 215 11.67 -4.60 -5.49
CA LEU A 215 10.67 -3.54 -5.53
C LEU A 215 10.96 -2.53 -6.65
N ASP A 216 12.23 -2.18 -6.86
CA ASP A 216 12.65 -1.28 -7.94
C ASP A 216 12.31 -1.87 -9.31
N GLU A 217 12.71 -3.12 -9.57
CA GLU A 217 12.39 -3.83 -10.82
C GLU A 217 10.88 -3.96 -11.03
N PHE A 218 10.12 -4.25 -9.97
CA PHE A 218 8.66 -4.35 -10.02
C PHE A 218 8.00 -3.01 -10.38
N ILE A 219 8.41 -1.92 -9.72
CA ILE A 219 7.85 -0.59 -9.97
C ILE A 219 8.24 -0.07 -11.35
N LEU A 220 9.47 -0.34 -11.83
CA LEU A 220 9.87 -0.02 -13.20
C LEU A 220 8.94 -0.70 -14.23
N CYS A 221 8.69 -2.00 -14.07
CA CYS A 221 7.79 -2.74 -14.97
C CYS A 221 6.37 -2.18 -14.97
N LEU A 222 5.87 -1.74 -13.80
CA LEU A 222 4.58 -1.06 -13.69
C LEU A 222 4.57 0.27 -14.44
N ILE A 223 5.60 1.11 -14.25
CA ILE A 223 5.74 2.43 -14.88
C ILE A 223 5.82 2.31 -16.41
N GLU A 224 6.60 1.36 -16.92
CA GLU A 224 6.79 1.13 -18.36
C GLU A 224 5.49 0.82 -19.10
N ASN A 225 4.54 0.15 -18.42
CA ASN A 225 3.26 -0.27 -18.99
C ASN A 225 2.07 0.46 -18.34
N PHE A 226 2.32 1.59 -17.67
CA PHE A 226 1.30 2.24 -16.87
C PHE A 226 0.26 2.95 -17.76
N PRO A 227 -1.06 2.75 -17.54
CA PRO A 227 -2.09 3.40 -18.37
C PRO A 227 -2.06 4.93 -18.25
N GLU A 228 -2.22 5.63 -19.38
CA GLU A 228 -2.19 7.10 -19.42
C GLU A 228 -3.30 7.75 -18.57
N ASP A 229 -4.45 7.10 -18.42
CA ASP A 229 -5.58 7.60 -17.62
C ASP A 229 -5.51 7.22 -16.13
N ALA A 230 -4.45 6.53 -15.72
CA ALA A 230 -4.24 6.02 -14.37
C ALA A 230 -3.21 6.85 -13.57
N CYS A 231 -3.32 6.79 -12.24
CA CYS A 231 -2.36 7.35 -11.30
C CYS A 231 -1.76 6.24 -10.42
N LEU A 232 -0.43 6.19 -10.34
CA LEU A 232 0.30 5.32 -9.42
C LEU A 232 0.62 6.11 -8.17
N VAL A 233 0.27 5.57 -7.00
CA VAL A 233 0.68 6.09 -5.70
C VAL A 233 1.46 5.01 -4.96
N VAL A 234 2.64 5.34 -4.45
CA VAL A 234 3.43 4.48 -3.56
C VAL A 234 3.64 5.21 -2.24
N THR A 235 3.25 4.61 -1.12
CA THR A 235 3.42 5.23 0.21
C THR A 235 3.66 4.20 1.30
N SER A 236 4.05 4.68 2.47
CA SER A 236 4.11 3.95 3.73
C SER A 236 3.32 4.70 4.80
N ASP A 237 3.20 4.11 5.99
CA ASP A 237 2.58 4.69 7.17
C ASP A 237 3.55 4.91 8.35
N HIS A 238 4.74 4.30 8.32
CA HIS A 238 5.85 4.62 9.20
C HIS A 238 7.23 4.34 8.57
N GLY A 239 8.30 4.74 9.24
CA GLY A 239 9.67 4.38 8.87
C GLY A 239 10.17 3.13 9.60
N ASN A 240 11.03 2.35 8.93
CA ASN A 240 11.74 1.19 9.46
C ASN A 240 12.97 0.88 8.57
N ILE A 241 12.76 0.32 7.37
CA ILE A 241 13.84 -0.24 6.52
C ILE A 241 14.88 0.79 6.05
N GLU A 242 14.58 2.09 6.13
CA GLU A 242 15.54 3.14 5.81
C GLU A 242 16.64 3.35 6.86
N ASP A 243 16.53 2.73 8.03
CA ASP A 243 17.51 2.82 9.12
C ASP A 243 17.73 1.46 9.79
N LEU A 244 18.67 0.67 9.25
CA LEU A 244 19.01 -0.65 9.77
C LEU A 244 19.92 -0.60 11.02
N SER A 245 20.16 0.58 11.62
CA SER A 245 20.88 0.68 12.89
C SER A 245 20.02 0.31 14.10
N THR A 246 18.69 0.31 13.93
CA THR A 246 17.71 0.00 14.97
C THR A 246 16.73 -1.08 14.52
N LYS A 247 16.23 -1.85 15.48
CA LYS A 247 15.16 -2.83 15.27
C LYS A 247 13.76 -2.24 15.44
N THR A 248 13.66 -0.98 15.86
CA THR A 248 12.38 -0.30 16.09
C THR A 248 12.03 0.59 14.91
N HIS A 249 10.78 1.04 14.84
CA HIS A 249 10.39 2.05 13.85
C HIS A 249 11.09 3.38 14.10
N THR A 250 11.09 4.25 13.10
CA THR A 250 11.65 5.60 13.18
C THR A 250 10.54 6.66 13.20
N LYS A 251 10.92 7.91 13.47
CA LYS A 251 10.03 9.08 13.29
C LYS A 251 10.22 9.75 11.92
N ASN A 252 10.91 9.09 10.99
CA ASN A 252 11.17 9.66 9.68
C ASN A 252 9.85 9.88 8.94
N LYS A 253 9.81 10.94 8.13
CA LYS A 253 8.71 11.14 7.21
C LYS A 253 8.65 10.00 6.21
N VAL A 254 7.48 9.59 5.79
CA VAL A 254 7.27 8.49 4.84
C VAL A 254 7.17 9.01 3.41
N PRO A 255 7.66 8.27 2.40
CA PRO A 255 7.51 8.69 1.01
C PRO A 255 6.04 8.65 0.61
N PHE A 256 5.63 9.61 -0.23
CA PHE A 256 4.39 9.57 -0.99
C PHE A 256 4.74 9.92 -2.42
N LEU A 257 4.97 8.88 -3.22
CA LEU A 257 5.45 8.96 -4.60
C LEU A 257 4.26 8.83 -5.54
N VAL A 258 4.13 9.75 -6.49
CA VAL A 258 3.02 9.77 -7.43
C VAL A 258 3.53 9.81 -8.86
N TYR A 259 2.95 9.00 -9.74
CA TYR A 259 3.25 8.98 -11.17
C TYR A 259 1.97 8.86 -12.00
N GLY A 260 2.00 9.34 -13.24
CA GLY A 260 0.86 9.26 -14.17
C GLY A 260 -0.12 10.44 -14.09
N ASN A 261 -1.38 10.14 -14.35
CA ASN A 261 -2.47 11.09 -14.56
C ASN A 261 -2.74 11.99 -13.34
N LYS A 262 -2.88 13.30 -13.56
CA LYS A 262 -3.21 14.32 -12.53
C LYS A 262 -2.29 14.31 -11.30
N LYS A 263 -1.04 13.85 -11.41
CA LYS A 263 -0.06 13.76 -10.29
C LYS A 263 0.20 15.09 -9.57
N GLU A 264 -0.05 16.23 -10.22
CA GLU A 264 0.17 17.58 -9.70
C GLU A 264 -0.88 18.03 -8.66
N ILE A 265 -2.02 17.33 -8.55
CA ILE A 265 -3.06 17.69 -7.57
C ILE A 265 -2.66 17.32 -6.14
N PHE A 266 -1.73 16.38 -6.00
CA PHE A 266 -1.31 15.85 -4.71
C PHE A 266 -0.39 16.86 -4.00
N LYS A 267 -0.93 17.48 -2.95
CA LYS A 267 -0.21 18.36 -2.03
C LYS A 267 -0.68 18.03 -0.61
N LEU A 268 0.18 17.33 0.13
CA LEU A 268 -0.10 16.84 1.47
C LEU A 268 1.18 16.81 2.30
N GLU A 269 1.02 16.93 3.61
CA GLU A 269 2.11 17.02 4.58
C GLU A 269 2.08 15.88 5.62
N SER A 270 0.96 15.18 5.75
CA SER A 270 0.73 14.14 6.76
C SER A 270 -0.16 13.02 6.21
N ILE A 271 0.01 11.81 6.73
CA ILE A 271 -0.68 10.61 6.22
C ILE A 271 -2.21 10.65 6.41
N ASP A 272 -2.73 11.42 7.37
CA ASP A 272 -4.19 11.61 7.58
C ASP A 272 -4.87 12.38 6.44
N GLN A 273 -4.10 13.01 5.56
CA GLN A 273 -4.61 13.75 4.41
C GLN A 273 -4.79 12.86 3.16
N ILE A 274 -4.22 11.65 3.15
CA ILE A 274 -4.22 10.76 1.98
C ILE A 274 -5.65 10.39 1.54
N TYR A 275 -6.50 9.99 2.49
CA TYR A 275 -7.90 9.67 2.18
C TYR A 275 -8.61 10.79 1.41
N LYS A 276 -8.52 12.03 1.89
CA LYS A 276 -9.21 13.18 1.28
C LYS A 276 -8.67 13.51 -0.10
N ILE A 277 -7.34 13.41 -0.31
CA ILE A 277 -6.76 13.71 -1.61
C ILE A 277 -7.10 12.63 -2.65
N ILE A 278 -7.23 11.36 -2.23
CA ILE A 278 -7.73 10.29 -3.13
C ILE A 278 -9.17 10.58 -3.54
N LEU A 279 -10.06 10.95 -2.62
CA LEU A 279 -11.43 11.31 -3.00
C LEU A 279 -11.45 12.48 -4.00
N LYS A 280 -10.65 13.52 -3.75
CA LYS A 280 -10.51 14.65 -4.68
C LYS A 280 -10.00 14.24 -6.06
N TYR A 281 -9.12 13.24 -6.15
CA TYR A 281 -8.70 12.67 -7.43
C TYR A 281 -9.90 12.11 -8.20
N PHE A 282 -10.78 11.39 -7.50
CA PHE A 282 -12.00 10.79 -8.07
C PHE A 282 -13.17 11.75 -8.31
N GLU A 283 -13.21 12.91 -7.65
CA GLU A 283 -14.32 13.89 -7.73
C GLU A 283 -14.44 14.69 -9.05
N LYS A 284 -13.55 14.50 -10.03
CA LYS A 284 -13.60 15.27 -11.30
C LYS A 284 -14.07 14.45 -12.50
N GLU A 285 -15.39 14.35 -12.64
CA GLU A 285 -16.12 14.30 -13.93
C GLU A 285 -17.64 14.59 -13.76
N VAL A 286 -18.00 15.75 -13.19
CA VAL A 286 -19.30 16.36 -13.51
C VAL A 286 -19.02 17.46 -14.52
N GLN A 287 -18.93 17.08 -15.80
CA GLN A 287 -19.20 18.05 -16.85
C GLN A 287 -20.65 18.50 -16.70
N ARG A 288 -20.82 19.80 -16.51
CA ARG A 288 -22.09 20.50 -16.64
C ARG A 288 -22.55 20.36 -18.09
N ASP A 289 -23.42 19.39 -18.36
CA ASP A 289 -24.20 19.31 -19.61
C ASP A 289 -25.65 19.82 -19.42
N ASP A 290 -25.88 20.73 -18.47
CA ASP A 290 -27.14 21.47 -18.33
C ASP A 290 -27.02 22.92 -18.88
N LYS A 291 -26.39 23.06 -20.05
CA LYS A 291 -26.54 24.24 -20.91
C LYS A 291 -26.59 23.81 -22.37
N GLU A 292 -27.64 23.10 -22.74
CA GLU A 292 -28.32 23.18 -24.05
C GLU A 292 -29.38 22.06 -24.13
N ARG A 293 -30.59 22.35 -23.62
CA ARG A 293 -31.87 21.82 -24.11
C ARG A 293 -33.03 22.58 -23.47
#